data_AF-A0A561QPL3-F1
#
_entry.id   AF-A0A561QPL3-F1
#
_cell.length_a   1.000
_cell.length_b   1.000
_cell.length_c   1.000
_cell.angle_alpha   90.00
_cell.angle_beta   90.00
_cell.angle_gamma   90.00
#
_symmetry.space_group_name_H-M   'P 1'
#
loop_
_entity.id
_entity.type
_entity.pdbx_description
1 polymer ?
#
loop_
_entity_poly.entity_id
_entity_poly.type
_entity_poly.pdbx_seq_one_letter_code
_entity_poly.pdbx_strand_id
1 'polypeptide(L)'
;MKKFLLTLIAIIVIAGGGLFWFVTHKPGSPFDGETASAAPADLVHRGEMVARQADCVACHSTPDSKPFSGGLEMGTPLGSIFATNISPDKQTGIGNYTLADFDRAVRHGVTPDGKRLYPAMPYPSYVKMTDDDIRALYAFMMNGVQPQNVPNKPSGIEWPMNMRWPLALWNAVFVPSGTYAAKPQQDEQWNRGAYLVQAAGHCGACHTPRSVTMNEKALDEGGTDFLAGALLDGWYAPSLRQDHNTGLARWSEDDIFAFLKNGRNKHAVVFGSMAEAYNNSTQFMTDDDLKAISHYLKSLPGDPARDGQPWAYVAATSATGNAGKPGAQTYAAKCGFCHGTDGRGKNEWIPPLAGAASSLISHSESQVNVTLNGSARVVTADIPDAYRMPSFREQLSDRQIADVISYVRSSWGNHGGPVTPEDVKALREHTDPASSNPIVLQMR
;
A
#
# COMPACT_ATOMS: atom_id res chain seq x y z
N MET A 1 11.32 16.03 -54.36
CA MET A 1 11.84 14.88 -53.57
C MET A 1 12.98 15.26 -52.63
N LYS A 2 14.12 15.80 -53.09
CA LYS A 2 15.28 16.14 -52.22
C LYS A 2 14.97 17.13 -51.09
N LYS A 3 14.21 18.20 -51.37
CA LYS A 3 13.77 19.17 -50.35
C LYS A 3 12.84 18.54 -49.31
N PHE A 4 11.87 17.73 -49.74
CA PHE A 4 10.96 17.01 -48.85
C PHE A 4 11.69 16.02 -47.93
N LEU A 5 12.65 15.26 -48.47
CA LEU A 5 13.48 14.34 -47.69
C LEU A 5 14.35 15.08 -46.67
N LEU A 6 14.97 16.20 -47.05
CA LEU A 6 15.77 17.03 -46.13
C LEU A 6 14.90 17.64 -45.01
N THR A 7 13.70 18.10 -45.32
CA THR A 7 12.74 18.58 -44.32
C THR A 7 12.32 17.47 -43.37
N LEU A 8 12.03 16.27 -43.88
CA LEU A 8 11.66 15.12 -43.06
C LEU A 8 12.82 14.69 -42.12
N ILE A 9 14.05 14.64 -42.63
CA ILE A 9 15.23 14.33 -41.82
C ILE A 9 15.43 15.39 -40.73
N ALA A 10 15.31 16.68 -41.07
CA ALA A 10 15.42 17.77 -40.10
C ALA A 10 14.37 17.65 -38.99
N ILE A 11 13.12 17.33 -39.34
CA ILE A 11 12.05 17.09 -38.36
C ILE A 11 12.37 15.90 -37.46
N ILE A 12 12.85 14.78 -38.02
CA ILE A 12 13.22 13.59 -37.25
C ILE A 12 14.37 13.89 -36.30
N VAL A 13 15.39 14.63 -36.75
CA VAL A 13 16.54 15.02 -35.91
C VAL A 13 16.10 15.94 -34.79
N ILE A 14 15.24 16.93 -35.08
CA ILE A 14 14.72 17.86 -34.05
C ILE A 14 13.83 17.10 -33.06
N ALA A 15 12.92 16.25 -33.53
CA ALA A 15 12.05 15.45 -32.67
C ALA A 15 12.85 14.45 -31.83
N GLY A 16 13.84 13.78 -32.43
CA GLY A 16 14.75 12.86 -31.74
C GLY A 16 15.62 13.58 -30.71
N GLY A 17 16.16 14.75 -31.05
CA GLY A 17 16.92 15.59 -30.12
C GLY A 17 16.06 16.11 -28.97
N GLY A 18 14.83 16.54 -29.26
CA GLY A 18 13.86 16.97 -28.24
C GLY A 18 13.44 15.84 -27.31
N LEU A 19 13.18 14.65 -27.85
CA LEU A 19 12.88 13.46 -27.06
C LEU A 19 14.08 13.05 -26.20
N PHE A 20 15.28 13.01 -26.77
CA PHE A 20 16.51 12.69 -26.04
C PHE A 20 16.75 13.66 -24.90
N TRP A 21 16.61 14.97 -25.16
CA TRP A 21 16.68 15.99 -24.12
C TRP A 21 15.63 15.74 -23.04
N PHE A 22 14.36 15.54 -23.41
CA PHE A 22 13.28 15.33 -22.46
C PHE A 22 13.49 14.11 -21.56
N VAL A 23 13.88 12.97 -22.12
CA VAL A 23 14.05 11.72 -21.34
C VAL A 23 15.28 11.75 -20.45
N THR A 24 16.30 12.55 -20.79
CA THR A 24 17.54 12.71 -19.99
C THR A 24 17.53 13.92 -19.08
N HIS A 25 16.60 14.86 -19.26
CA HIS A 25 16.50 16.07 -18.47
C HIS A 25 16.05 15.76 -17.03
N LYS A 26 16.78 16.31 -16.06
CA LYS A 26 16.39 16.28 -14.65
C LYS A 26 15.41 17.42 -14.40
N PRO A 27 14.25 17.16 -13.74
CA PRO A 27 13.33 18.24 -13.38
C PRO A 27 14.02 19.24 -12.44
N GLY A 28 13.60 20.50 -12.47
CA GLY A 28 14.05 21.50 -11.49
C GLY A 28 13.58 21.14 -10.08
N SER A 29 14.33 21.56 -9.07
CA SER A 29 13.96 21.42 -7.66
C SER A 29 13.88 22.80 -7.01
N PRO A 30 12.92 23.07 -6.11
CA PRO A 30 12.90 24.32 -5.35
C PRO A 30 14.13 24.51 -4.46
N PHE A 31 14.92 23.44 -4.23
CA PHE A 31 16.13 23.46 -3.41
C PHE A 31 17.42 23.58 -4.24
N ASP A 32 17.32 23.85 -5.55
CA ASP A 32 18.50 23.99 -6.41
C ASP A 32 19.41 25.13 -5.95
N GLY A 33 20.67 24.81 -5.68
CA GLY A 33 21.66 25.76 -5.15
C GLY A 33 21.63 25.94 -3.64
N GLU A 34 20.70 25.30 -2.91
CA GLU A 34 20.75 25.25 -1.46
C GLU A 34 21.91 24.39 -0.99
N THR A 35 22.66 24.87 0.00
CA THR A 35 23.71 24.11 0.68
C THR A 35 23.17 23.51 1.98
N ALA A 36 23.55 22.26 2.26
CA ALA A 36 23.13 21.60 3.49
C ALA A 36 23.72 22.34 4.71
N SER A 37 22.84 22.88 5.56
CA SER A 37 23.16 23.38 6.88
C SER A 37 23.06 22.26 7.92
N ALA A 38 23.67 22.45 9.09
CA ALA A 38 23.46 21.56 10.23
C ALA A 38 21.95 21.49 10.54
N ALA A 39 21.38 20.28 10.57
CA ALA A 39 19.97 20.09 10.83
C ALA A 39 19.68 20.22 12.33
N PRO A 40 18.80 21.16 12.74
CA PRO A 40 18.31 21.22 14.11
C PRO A 40 17.65 19.91 14.55
N ALA A 41 17.71 19.57 15.83
CA ALA A 41 17.19 18.30 16.35
C ALA A 41 15.66 18.15 16.16
N ASP A 42 14.91 19.25 16.23
CA ASP A 42 13.48 19.31 15.96
C ASP A 42 13.15 19.00 14.49
N LEU A 43 13.98 19.45 13.55
CA LEU A 43 13.82 19.14 12.13
C LEU A 43 14.08 17.64 11.86
N VAL A 44 15.11 17.07 12.49
CA VAL A 44 15.40 15.62 12.43
C VAL A 44 14.24 14.80 13.01
N HIS A 45 13.69 15.23 14.15
CA HIS A 45 12.54 14.56 14.77
C HIS A 45 11.29 14.65 13.89
N ARG A 46 11.00 15.82 13.30
CA ARG A 46 9.92 15.96 12.32
C ARG A 46 10.13 15.02 11.12
N GLY A 47 11.36 14.93 10.63
CA GLY A 47 11.71 14.04 9.52
C GLY A 47 11.46 12.57 9.84
N GLU A 48 11.76 12.14 11.06
CA GLU A 48 11.42 10.79 11.52
C GLU A 48 9.91 10.54 11.45
N MET A 49 9.10 11.50 11.92
CA MET A 49 7.63 11.38 11.87
C MET A 49 7.11 11.30 10.44
N VAL A 50 7.64 12.11 9.53
CA VAL A 50 7.26 12.06 8.11
C VAL A 50 7.72 10.74 7.48
N ALA A 51 8.89 10.21 7.86
CA ALA A 51 9.37 8.92 7.37
C ALA A 51 8.48 7.74 7.82
N ARG A 52 7.91 7.82 9.04
CA ARG A 52 6.85 6.89 9.48
C ARG A 52 5.60 7.07 8.66
N GLN A 53 5.11 8.30 8.50
CA GLN A 53 3.90 8.57 7.72
C GLN A 53 4.01 8.08 6.28
N ALA A 54 5.21 8.17 5.67
CA ALA A 54 5.50 7.68 4.34
C ALA A 54 5.95 6.22 4.25
N ASP A 55 5.95 5.51 5.37
CA ASP A 55 6.27 4.07 5.46
C ASP A 55 7.62 3.72 4.81
N CYS A 56 8.59 4.65 4.84
CA CYS A 56 9.86 4.49 4.13
C CYS A 56 10.61 3.24 4.59
N VAL A 57 10.55 2.97 5.90
CA VAL A 57 11.33 1.90 6.54
C VAL A 57 10.80 0.50 6.18
N ALA A 58 9.49 0.35 5.98
CA ALA A 58 8.87 -0.92 5.61
C ALA A 58 9.33 -1.39 4.23
N CYS A 59 9.40 -0.46 3.27
CA CYS A 59 9.89 -0.76 1.92
C CYS A 59 11.42 -0.87 1.85
N HIS A 60 12.14 0.01 2.54
CA HIS A 60 13.60 0.10 2.44
C HIS A 60 14.35 -0.76 3.47
N SER A 61 13.75 -1.84 3.94
CA SER A 61 14.39 -2.81 4.84
C SER A 61 13.83 -4.21 4.59
N THR A 62 14.56 -5.23 5.01
CA THR A 62 14.07 -6.61 5.16
C THR A 62 14.02 -7.00 6.64
N PRO A 63 13.28 -8.07 7.02
CA PRO A 63 13.19 -8.51 8.42
C PRO A 63 14.54 -8.71 9.13
N ASP A 64 15.54 -9.18 8.38
CA ASP A 64 16.87 -9.54 8.91
C ASP A 64 17.91 -8.42 8.72
N SER A 65 17.50 -7.26 8.19
CA SER A 65 18.40 -6.14 7.91
C SER A 65 18.27 -5.02 8.93
N LYS A 66 19.30 -4.17 9.00
CA LYS A 66 19.20 -2.88 9.68
C LYS A 66 18.28 -1.93 8.89
N PRO A 67 17.55 -1.02 9.55
CA PRO A 67 16.66 -0.07 8.89
C PRO A 67 17.33 0.65 7.71
N PHE A 68 16.58 0.84 6.63
CA PHE A 68 16.98 1.61 5.45
C PHE A 68 18.11 0.99 4.59
N SER A 69 18.49 -0.26 4.85
CA SER A 69 19.52 -0.98 4.08
C SER A 69 19.04 -1.45 2.69
N GLY A 70 17.74 -1.34 2.39
CA GLY A 70 17.12 -1.83 1.16
C GLY A 70 16.97 -3.36 1.12
N GLY A 71 16.70 -3.87 -0.07
CA GLY A 71 16.73 -5.31 -0.36
C GLY A 71 15.37 -6.02 -0.35
N LEU A 72 14.28 -5.34 0.04
CA LEU A 72 12.92 -5.88 -0.10
C LEU A 72 12.62 -6.20 -1.56
N GLU A 73 12.19 -7.42 -1.82
CA GLU A 73 11.77 -7.87 -3.15
C GLU A 73 10.29 -7.57 -3.37
N MET A 74 9.97 -6.98 -4.52
CA MET A 74 8.61 -6.74 -4.98
C MET A 74 8.43 -7.43 -6.34
N GLY A 75 7.57 -8.44 -6.37
CA GLY A 75 7.17 -9.11 -7.59
C GLY A 75 6.33 -8.18 -8.48
N THR A 76 6.65 -8.12 -9.77
CA THR A 76 5.78 -7.47 -10.76
C THR A 76 5.55 -8.41 -11.95
N PRO A 77 4.51 -8.18 -12.77
CA PRO A 77 4.33 -8.93 -14.02
C PRO A 77 5.52 -8.83 -14.98
N LEU A 78 6.43 -7.86 -14.80
CA LEU A 78 7.61 -7.63 -15.62
C LEU A 78 8.90 -8.25 -15.02
N GLY A 79 8.82 -8.83 -13.83
CA GLY A 79 9.96 -9.33 -13.05
C GLY A 79 10.12 -8.61 -11.71
N SER A 80 11.10 -9.04 -10.90
CA SER A 80 11.29 -8.51 -9.55
C SER A 80 11.97 -7.15 -9.53
N ILE A 81 11.51 -6.28 -8.63
CA ILE A 81 12.14 -5.01 -8.27
C ILE A 81 12.64 -5.12 -6.84
N PHE A 82 13.80 -4.56 -6.55
CA PHE A 82 14.33 -4.52 -5.18
C PHE A 82 14.40 -3.08 -4.69
N ALA A 83 13.94 -2.84 -3.46
CA ALA A 83 14.10 -1.56 -2.79
C ALA A 83 15.60 -1.25 -2.58
N THR A 84 15.97 0.01 -2.69
CA THR A 84 17.38 0.44 -2.57
C THR A 84 17.77 0.76 -1.14
N ASN A 85 19.05 0.68 -0.83
CA ASN A 85 19.64 1.26 0.37
C ASN A 85 19.50 2.78 0.32
N ILE A 86 18.79 3.36 1.29
CA ILE A 86 18.58 4.80 1.44
C ILE A 86 19.20 5.36 2.72
N SER A 87 20.08 4.59 3.37
CA SER A 87 20.89 5.10 4.49
C SER A 87 21.87 6.20 4.02
N PRO A 88 22.43 7.01 4.93
CA PRO A 88 23.39 8.06 4.56
C PRO A 88 24.79 7.53 4.25
N ASP A 89 24.94 6.23 3.99
CA ASP A 89 26.21 5.67 3.50
C ASP A 89 26.58 6.29 2.14
N LYS A 90 27.85 6.70 2.00
CA LYS A 90 28.35 7.42 0.82
C LYS A 90 28.71 6.50 -0.35
N GLN A 91 28.83 5.20 -0.13
CA GLN A 91 29.26 4.25 -1.17
C GLN A 91 28.07 3.54 -1.81
N THR A 92 27.10 3.15 -0.98
CA THR A 92 26.00 2.26 -1.35
C THR A 92 24.62 2.87 -1.10
N GLY A 93 24.53 3.90 -0.25
CA GLY A 93 23.31 4.63 0.08
C GLY A 93 23.20 6.00 -0.61
N ILE A 94 22.47 6.92 0.03
CA ILE A 94 22.20 8.28 -0.47
C ILE A 94 23.14 9.33 0.12
N GLY A 95 24.25 8.93 0.75
CA GLY A 95 25.13 9.83 1.51
C GLY A 95 25.75 10.99 0.71
N ASN A 96 25.71 10.95 -0.63
CA ASN A 96 26.18 12.02 -1.51
C ASN A 96 25.05 12.84 -2.15
N TYR A 97 23.78 12.53 -1.85
CA TYR A 97 22.65 13.27 -2.40
C TYR A 97 22.59 14.64 -1.75
N THR A 98 22.41 15.69 -2.56
CA THR A 98 21.97 16.99 -2.04
C THR A 98 20.49 16.96 -1.67
N LEU A 99 19.99 17.97 -0.95
CA LEU A 99 18.55 18.13 -0.71
C LEU A 99 17.77 18.16 -2.04
N ALA A 100 18.31 18.84 -3.06
CA ALA A 100 17.71 18.93 -4.38
C ALA A 100 17.72 17.58 -5.14
N ASP A 101 18.73 16.73 -4.93
CA ASP A 101 18.74 15.37 -5.48
C ASP A 101 17.74 14.46 -4.76
N PHE A 102 17.66 14.57 -3.43
CA PHE A 102 16.70 13.83 -2.62
C PHE A 102 15.27 14.16 -3.00
N ASP A 103 14.96 15.44 -3.16
CA ASP A 103 13.69 15.95 -3.66
C ASP A 103 13.30 15.33 -5.01
N ARG A 104 14.22 15.36 -5.98
CA ARG A 104 14.00 14.74 -7.30
C ARG A 104 13.77 13.24 -7.23
N ALA A 105 14.48 12.54 -6.35
CA ALA A 105 14.30 11.11 -6.18
C ALA A 105 12.92 10.81 -5.57
N VAL A 106 12.54 11.53 -4.52
CA VAL A 106 11.30 11.28 -3.76
C VAL A 106 10.06 11.75 -4.50
N ARG A 107 10.02 13.00 -4.98
CA ARG A 107 8.84 13.60 -5.62
C ARG A 107 8.74 13.36 -7.11
N HIS A 108 9.86 13.08 -7.78
CA HIS A 108 9.89 12.97 -9.25
C HIS A 108 10.42 11.64 -9.78
N GLY A 109 10.88 10.75 -8.90
CA GLY A 109 11.43 9.47 -9.30
C GLY A 109 12.69 9.59 -10.17
N VAL A 110 13.53 10.59 -9.92
CA VAL A 110 14.77 10.83 -10.68
C VAL A 110 15.98 10.87 -9.77
N THR A 111 16.92 9.97 -9.97
CA THR A 111 18.16 9.91 -9.21
C THR A 111 19.19 10.95 -9.71
N PRO A 112 20.25 11.26 -8.93
CA PRO A 112 21.28 12.22 -9.32
C PRO A 112 22.03 11.86 -10.62
N ASP A 113 22.07 10.60 -11.03
CA ASP A 113 22.63 10.17 -12.32
C ASP A 113 21.62 10.29 -13.49
N GLY A 114 20.39 10.74 -13.23
CA GLY A 114 19.33 10.93 -14.22
C GLY A 114 18.49 9.68 -14.52
N LYS A 115 18.73 8.57 -13.81
CA LYS A 115 17.93 7.35 -13.96
C LYS A 115 16.52 7.55 -13.40
N ARG A 116 15.52 7.02 -14.11
CA ARG A 116 14.11 7.04 -13.68
C ARG A 116 13.80 5.84 -12.80
N LEU A 117 13.27 6.10 -11.61
CA LEU A 117 12.78 5.09 -10.68
C LEU A 117 11.47 4.47 -11.20
N TYR A 118 11.25 3.20 -10.87
CA TYR A 118 9.96 2.58 -11.18
C TYR A 118 8.89 3.13 -10.24
N PRO A 119 7.64 3.32 -10.70
CA PRO A 119 6.54 3.81 -9.87
C PRO A 119 6.07 2.81 -8.80
N ALA A 120 6.84 1.74 -8.55
CA ALA A 120 6.73 0.94 -7.34
C ALA A 120 7.10 1.75 -6.09
N MET A 121 8.06 2.68 -6.21
CA MET A 121 8.18 3.77 -5.24
C MET A 121 7.05 4.77 -5.53
N PRO A 122 6.19 5.12 -4.57
CA PRO A 122 4.97 5.90 -4.83
C PRO A 122 5.26 7.41 -4.98
N TYR A 123 6.28 7.77 -5.76
CA TYR A 123 6.57 9.16 -6.12
C TYR A 123 5.41 9.91 -6.79
N PRO A 124 4.46 9.26 -7.53
CA PRO A 124 3.27 9.96 -8.02
C PRO A 124 2.36 10.48 -6.89
N SER A 125 2.41 9.85 -5.71
CA SER A 125 1.78 10.37 -4.48
C SER A 125 2.70 11.37 -3.79
N TYR A 126 3.99 11.04 -3.62
CA TYR A 126 4.93 11.91 -2.90
C TYR A 126 5.16 13.28 -3.54
N VAL A 127 4.90 13.46 -4.83
CA VAL A 127 4.94 14.79 -5.45
C VAL A 127 4.09 15.83 -4.71
N LYS A 128 3.03 15.39 -4.04
CA LYS A 128 2.15 16.22 -3.21
C LYS A 128 2.76 16.62 -1.85
N MET A 129 3.90 16.05 -1.45
CA MET A 129 4.56 16.39 -0.18
C MET A 129 5.07 17.83 -0.17
N THR A 130 4.95 18.48 0.98
CA THR A 130 5.39 19.87 1.17
C THR A 130 6.91 19.98 1.16
N ASP A 131 7.44 21.15 0.81
CA ASP A 131 8.88 21.41 0.83
C ASP A 131 9.47 21.24 2.24
N ASP A 132 8.72 21.61 3.27
CA ASP A 132 9.12 21.44 4.68
C ASP A 132 9.25 19.97 5.07
N ASP A 133 8.34 19.12 4.59
CA ASP A 133 8.39 17.69 4.88
C ASP A 133 9.51 17.00 4.09
N ILE A 134 9.81 17.43 2.86
CA ILE A 134 11.00 16.96 2.12
C ILE A 134 12.29 17.37 2.82
N ARG A 135 12.38 18.61 3.31
CA ARG A 135 13.54 19.10 4.06
C ARG A 135 13.72 18.34 5.38
N ALA A 136 12.62 18.09 6.10
CA ALA A 136 12.63 17.33 7.34
C ALA A 136 13.06 15.87 7.09
N LEU A 137 12.46 15.21 6.09
CA LEU A 137 12.85 13.85 5.68
C LEU A 137 14.35 13.77 5.37
N TYR A 138 14.86 14.67 4.53
CA TYR A 138 16.28 14.68 4.19
C TYR A 138 17.16 14.86 5.44
N ALA A 139 16.79 15.79 6.33
CA ALA A 139 17.49 15.98 7.60
C ALA A 139 17.53 14.70 8.45
N PHE A 140 16.41 13.97 8.55
CA PHE A 140 16.35 12.69 9.24
C PHE A 140 17.19 11.61 8.57
N MET A 141 17.08 11.44 7.24
CA MET A 141 17.86 10.42 6.53
C MET A 141 19.38 10.69 6.65
N MET A 142 19.80 11.95 6.65
CA MET A 142 21.22 12.29 6.69
C MET A 142 21.83 12.34 8.09
N ASN A 143 21.02 12.57 9.14
CA ASN A 143 21.52 12.80 10.50
C ASN A 143 20.91 11.88 11.57
N GLY A 144 19.70 11.35 11.34
CA GLY A 144 18.99 10.46 12.27
C GLY A 144 19.20 8.97 11.97
N VAL A 145 19.53 8.62 10.72
CA VAL A 145 19.72 7.23 10.30
C VAL A 145 21.20 6.81 10.36
N GLN A 146 21.45 5.59 10.83
CA GLN A 146 22.79 5.01 10.83
C GLN A 146 23.22 4.58 9.41
N PRO A 147 24.41 4.96 8.93
CA PRO A 147 24.93 4.49 7.63
C PRO A 147 25.00 2.97 7.55
N GLN A 148 24.50 2.39 6.46
CA GLN A 148 24.57 0.96 6.17
C GLN A 148 25.31 0.73 4.86
N ASN A 149 26.45 0.05 4.90
CA ASN A 149 27.21 -0.30 3.69
C ASN A 149 26.69 -1.61 3.11
N VAL A 150 25.56 -1.53 2.40
CA VAL A 150 24.87 -2.68 1.78
C VAL A 150 24.62 -2.35 0.31
N PRO A 151 25.26 -3.06 -0.64
CA PRO A 151 25.05 -2.84 -2.07
C PRO A 151 23.62 -3.14 -2.52
N ASN A 152 23.10 -2.33 -3.44
CA ASN A 152 21.79 -2.53 -4.04
C ASN A 152 21.76 -3.80 -4.92
N LYS A 153 20.66 -4.57 -4.81
CA LYS A 153 20.40 -5.68 -5.73
C LYS A 153 19.92 -5.15 -7.10
N PRO A 154 20.39 -5.73 -8.22
CA PRO A 154 19.88 -5.36 -9.54
C PRO A 154 18.42 -5.83 -9.69
N SER A 155 17.65 -5.12 -10.54
CA SER A 155 16.29 -5.55 -10.88
C SER A 155 16.32 -6.84 -11.69
N GLY A 156 15.36 -7.74 -11.42
CA GLY A 156 15.10 -8.93 -12.21
C GLY A 156 14.26 -8.69 -13.47
N ILE A 157 13.95 -7.43 -13.81
CA ILE A 157 13.29 -7.08 -15.06
C ILE A 157 14.32 -7.18 -16.19
N GLU A 158 14.04 -8.03 -17.17
CA GLU A 158 14.94 -8.27 -18.30
C GLU A 158 14.81 -7.23 -19.41
N TRP A 159 15.80 -7.18 -20.30
CA TRP A 159 15.71 -6.38 -21.51
C TRP A 159 14.65 -6.97 -22.46
N PRO A 160 13.82 -6.16 -23.14
CA PRO A 160 13.85 -4.69 -23.23
C PRO A 160 13.03 -3.95 -22.17
N MET A 161 12.32 -4.67 -21.29
CA MET A 161 11.40 -4.06 -20.32
C MET A 161 12.09 -3.24 -19.23
N ASN A 162 13.40 -3.42 -19.05
CA ASN A 162 14.21 -2.66 -18.09
C ASN A 162 14.64 -1.26 -18.56
N MET A 163 14.31 -0.86 -19.79
CA MET A 163 14.59 0.47 -20.31
C MET A 163 13.90 1.55 -19.46
N ARG A 164 14.66 2.54 -18.98
CA ARG A 164 14.14 3.59 -18.09
C ARG A 164 13.64 4.84 -18.80
N TRP A 165 14.03 5.08 -20.05
CA TRP A 165 13.64 6.27 -20.79
C TRP A 165 12.11 6.37 -21.05
N PRO A 166 11.34 5.28 -21.26
CA PRO A 166 9.89 5.40 -21.45
C PRO A 166 9.17 5.91 -20.20
N LEU A 167 9.75 5.71 -19.02
CA LEU A 167 9.19 6.23 -17.77
C LEU A 167 9.15 7.75 -17.75
N ALA A 168 10.03 8.46 -18.47
CA ALA A 168 9.93 9.91 -18.56
C ALA A 168 8.63 10.35 -19.27
N LEU A 169 8.21 9.63 -20.32
CA LEU A 169 6.94 9.87 -21.00
C LEU A 169 5.75 9.45 -20.13
N TRP A 170 5.87 8.30 -19.45
CA TRP A 170 4.86 7.86 -18.50
C TRP A 170 4.63 8.90 -17.39
N ASN A 171 5.72 9.44 -16.82
CA ASN A 171 5.64 10.47 -15.78
C ASN A 171 4.94 11.73 -16.30
N ALA A 172 5.22 12.14 -17.54
CA ALA A 172 4.59 13.31 -18.14
C ALA A 172 3.06 13.19 -18.26
N VAL A 173 2.55 11.96 -18.39
CA VAL A 173 1.12 11.68 -18.58
C VAL A 173 0.42 11.43 -17.24
N PHE A 174 1.07 10.71 -16.32
CA PHE A 174 0.39 10.15 -15.15
C PHE A 174 0.81 10.73 -13.80
N VAL A 175 1.92 11.48 -13.71
CA VAL A 175 2.38 12.08 -12.45
C VAL A 175 1.80 13.49 -12.35
N PRO A 176 1.08 13.82 -11.26
CA PRO A 176 0.53 15.14 -11.08
C PRO A 176 1.67 16.14 -10.86
N SER A 177 1.40 17.40 -11.17
CA SER A 177 2.37 18.47 -10.97
C SER A 177 2.06 19.21 -9.67
N GLY A 178 3.12 19.51 -8.91
CA GLY A 178 3.04 20.36 -7.72
C GLY A 178 2.67 19.62 -6.44
N THR A 179 2.79 20.39 -5.34
CA THR A 179 2.49 19.95 -3.98
C THR A 179 0.99 19.99 -3.71
N TYR A 180 0.55 19.37 -2.61
CA TYR A 180 -0.84 19.46 -2.18
C TYR A 180 -1.23 20.92 -1.91
N ALA A 181 -2.34 21.35 -2.50
CA ALA A 181 -2.94 22.66 -2.26
C ALA A 181 -4.24 22.49 -1.47
N ALA A 182 -4.34 23.18 -0.33
CA ALA A 182 -5.54 23.15 0.50
C ALA A 182 -6.76 23.68 -0.27
N LYS A 183 -7.89 22.99 -0.13
CA LYS A 183 -9.16 23.33 -0.76
C LYS A 183 -9.94 24.29 0.15
N PRO A 184 -10.23 25.54 -0.29
CA PRO A 184 -10.88 26.55 0.56
C PRO A 184 -12.30 26.18 1.01
N GLN A 185 -12.97 25.26 0.31
CA GLN A 185 -14.33 24.81 0.65
C GLN A 185 -14.34 23.71 1.71
N GLN A 186 -13.17 23.24 2.13
CA GLN A 186 -13.00 22.17 3.10
C GLN A 186 -12.33 22.74 4.36
N ASP A 187 -12.64 22.16 5.52
CA ASP A 187 -12.02 22.56 6.77
C ASP A 187 -10.54 22.10 6.87
N GLU A 188 -9.86 22.54 7.92
CA GLU A 188 -8.45 22.23 8.15
C GLU A 188 -8.20 20.74 8.36
N GLN A 189 -9.12 20.05 9.06
CA GLN A 189 -8.99 18.63 9.38
C GLN A 189 -9.13 17.79 8.11
N TRP A 190 -10.07 18.12 7.24
CA TRP A 190 -10.24 17.50 5.94
C TRP A 190 -9.01 17.69 5.06
N ASN A 191 -8.46 18.91 4.99
CA ASN A 191 -7.27 19.20 4.18
C ASN A 191 -6.03 18.46 4.72
N ARG A 192 -5.88 18.36 6.05
CA ARG A 192 -4.82 17.56 6.66
C ARG A 192 -4.96 16.08 6.32
N GLY A 193 -6.18 15.54 6.40
CA GLY A 193 -6.47 14.15 6.05
C GLY A 193 -6.21 13.85 4.58
N ALA A 194 -6.64 14.74 3.68
CA ALA A 194 -6.39 14.66 2.26
C ALA A 194 -4.88 14.66 1.95
N TYR A 195 -4.10 15.54 2.59
CA TYR A 195 -2.64 15.54 2.48
C TYR A 195 -2.03 14.20 2.92
N LEU A 196 -2.40 13.71 4.10
CA LEU A 196 -1.86 12.46 4.65
C LEU A 196 -2.23 11.26 3.77
N VAL A 197 -3.44 11.21 3.22
CA VAL A 197 -3.91 10.08 2.41
C VAL A 197 -3.37 10.12 0.98
N GLN A 198 -3.26 11.30 0.37
CA GLN A 198 -2.85 11.46 -1.05
C GLN A 198 -1.35 11.65 -1.24
N ALA A 199 -0.62 12.09 -0.21
CA ALA A 199 0.80 12.41 -0.29
C ALA A 199 1.62 11.43 0.53
N ALA A 200 1.89 11.77 1.80
CA ALA A 200 2.81 11.03 2.65
C ALA A 200 2.36 9.57 2.83
N GLY A 201 1.12 9.33 3.25
CA GLY A 201 0.60 7.97 3.49
C GLY A 201 0.22 7.18 2.23
N HIS A 202 0.30 7.79 1.04
CA HIS A 202 0.14 7.14 -0.28
C HIS A 202 -0.96 6.07 -0.37
N CYS A 203 -2.10 6.24 0.31
CA CYS A 203 -3.06 5.13 0.48
C CYS A 203 -3.61 4.62 -0.86
N GLY A 204 -3.62 5.48 -1.88
CA GLY A 204 -3.95 5.14 -3.26
C GLY A 204 -3.06 4.06 -3.87
N ALA A 205 -1.79 3.99 -3.46
CA ALA A 205 -0.84 3.00 -3.95
C ALA A 205 -1.33 1.56 -3.70
N CYS A 206 -2.11 1.32 -2.65
CA CYS A 206 -2.72 0.02 -2.38
C CYS A 206 -4.22 0.01 -2.72
N HIS A 207 -4.95 1.09 -2.42
CA HIS A 207 -6.42 1.09 -2.47
C HIS A 207 -7.02 1.65 -3.76
N THR A 208 -6.23 2.13 -4.71
CA THR A 208 -6.71 2.57 -6.03
C THR A 208 -6.41 1.52 -7.10
N PRO A 209 -7.40 1.12 -7.93
CA PRO A 209 -7.16 0.20 -9.03
C PRO A 209 -6.17 0.78 -10.04
N ARG A 210 -5.36 -0.09 -10.61
CA ARG A 210 -4.38 0.27 -11.66
C ARG A 210 -4.95 0.08 -13.05
N SER A 211 -4.46 0.88 -13.98
CA SER A 211 -4.73 0.72 -15.41
C SER A 211 -3.82 -0.35 -16.02
N VAL A 212 -4.00 -0.65 -17.31
CA VAL A 212 -3.10 -1.53 -18.08
C VAL A 212 -1.67 -1.01 -18.16
N THR A 213 -1.45 0.30 -18.00
CA THR A 213 -0.13 0.94 -17.94
C THR A 213 0.42 1.04 -16.51
N MET A 214 -0.19 0.32 -15.56
CA MET A 214 0.22 0.20 -14.15
C MET A 214 0.18 1.50 -13.34
N ASN A 215 -0.36 2.60 -13.89
CA ASN A 215 -0.65 3.80 -13.09
C ASN A 215 -1.93 3.61 -12.28
N GLU A 216 -1.98 4.26 -11.12
CA GLU A 216 -3.22 4.47 -10.38
C GLU A 216 -4.22 5.20 -11.27
N LYS A 217 -5.47 4.71 -11.34
CA LYS A 217 -6.51 5.33 -12.19
C LYS A 217 -6.94 6.71 -11.70
N ALA A 218 -6.72 7.02 -10.43
CA ALA A 218 -6.98 8.32 -9.83
C ALA A 218 -6.04 8.57 -8.64
N LEU A 219 -5.65 9.83 -8.40
CA LEU A 219 -4.68 10.20 -7.36
C LEU A 219 -5.27 11.14 -6.30
N ASP A 220 -6.55 11.49 -6.41
CA ASP A 220 -7.29 12.31 -5.47
C ASP A 220 -8.80 12.06 -5.54
N GLU A 221 -9.55 12.68 -4.63
CA GLU A 221 -10.98 12.53 -4.48
C GLU A 221 -11.83 12.99 -5.67
N GLY A 222 -11.24 13.64 -6.68
CA GLY A 222 -11.93 14.02 -7.91
C GLY A 222 -12.23 12.82 -8.82
N GLY A 223 -11.50 11.71 -8.67
CA GLY A 223 -11.71 10.48 -9.42
C GLY A 223 -12.56 9.45 -8.66
N THR A 224 -13.53 8.84 -9.33
CA THR A 224 -14.42 7.80 -8.76
C THR A 224 -13.72 6.48 -8.47
N ASP A 225 -12.55 6.26 -9.07
CA ASP A 225 -11.68 5.10 -8.82
C ASP A 225 -10.75 5.33 -7.61
N PHE A 226 -10.56 6.57 -7.15
CA PHE A 226 -9.62 6.85 -6.06
C PHE A 226 -10.05 6.14 -4.78
N LEU A 227 -9.18 5.28 -4.25
CA LEU A 227 -9.44 4.44 -3.08
C LEU A 227 -10.66 3.51 -3.21
N ALA A 228 -11.04 3.13 -4.43
CA ALA A 228 -12.19 2.27 -4.72
C ALA A 228 -11.94 0.76 -4.46
N GLY A 229 -10.76 0.40 -3.98
CA GLY A 229 -10.30 -0.95 -3.74
C GLY A 229 -9.56 -1.54 -4.94
N ALA A 230 -8.57 -2.39 -4.67
CA ALA A 230 -7.72 -2.99 -5.71
C ALA A 230 -7.11 -4.31 -5.26
N LEU A 231 -6.87 -5.19 -6.22
CA LEU A 231 -6.03 -6.36 -6.01
C LEU A 231 -4.56 -5.96 -6.21
N LEU A 232 -3.72 -6.22 -5.21
CA LEU A 232 -2.28 -5.98 -5.23
C LEU A 232 -1.57 -7.14 -4.53
N ASP A 233 -0.63 -7.78 -5.23
CA ASP A 233 0.26 -8.82 -4.66
C ASP A 233 -0.47 -9.97 -3.94
N GLY A 234 -1.55 -10.49 -4.55
CA GLY A 234 -2.36 -11.57 -3.96
C GLY A 234 -3.18 -11.14 -2.73
N TRP A 235 -3.27 -9.83 -2.47
CA TRP A 235 -4.11 -9.23 -1.45
C TRP A 235 -5.12 -8.27 -2.09
N TYR A 236 -6.38 -8.36 -1.68
CA TYR A 236 -7.37 -7.36 -2.03
C TYR A 236 -7.39 -6.26 -0.96
N ALA A 237 -6.96 -5.06 -1.34
CA ALA A 237 -7.11 -3.85 -0.56
C ALA A 237 -8.57 -3.35 -0.70
N PRO A 238 -9.37 -3.31 0.38
CA PRO A 238 -10.78 -2.92 0.33
C PRO A 238 -10.98 -1.48 -0.13
N SER A 239 -12.20 -1.12 -0.55
CA SER A 239 -12.53 0.29 -0.77
C SER A 239 -12.36 1.06 0.53
N LEU A 240 -11.84 2.29 0.47
CA LEU A 240 -11.81 3.22 1.61
C LEU A 240 -12.90 4.30 1.50
N ARG A 241 -13.87 4.11 0.59
CA ARG A 241 -14.97 5.05 0.35
C ARG A 241 -16.22 4.64 1.13
N GLN A 242 -17.29 5.44 1.06
CA GLN A 242 -18.61 5.11 1.62
C GLN A 242 -19.34 3.98 0.86
N ASP A 243 -18.61 2.94 0.42
CA ASP A 243 -19.18 1.71 -0.11
C ASP A 243 -19.71 0.85 1.06
N HIS A 244 -20.95 0.35 0.96
CA HIS A 244 -21.65 -0.34 2.05
C HIS A 244 -21.14 -1.75 2.30
N ASN A 245 -20.75 -2.47 1.26
CA ASN A 245 -20.31 -3.86 1.33
C ASN A 245 -18.80 -3.94 1.46
N THR A 246 -18.10 -3.26 0.56
CA THR A 246 -16.65 -3.39 0.39
C THR A 246 -15.85 -2.26 1.03
N GLY A 247 -16.50 -1.19 1.51
CA GLY A 247 -15.85 -0.02 2.09
C GLY A 247 -16.30 0.37 3.49
N LEU A 248 -16.17 1.67 3.78
CA LEU A 248 -16.26 2.26 5.12
C LEU A 248 -17.64 2.83 5.45
N ALA A 249 -18.69 2.58 4.64
CA ALA A 249 -20.00 3.19 4.91
C ALA A 249 -20.56 2.80 6.29
N ARG A 250 -20.35 1.53 6.69
CA ARG A 250 -20.78 0.98 7.99
C ARG A 250 -19.87 1.35 9.17
N TRP A 251 -18.76 2.02 8.91
CA TRP A 251 -17.78 2.42 9.92
C TRP A 251 -18.05 3.87 10.32
N SER A 252 -17.98 4.17 11.62
CA SER A 252 -17.89 5.55 12.10
C SER A 252 -16.47 6.11 11.91
N GLU A 253 -16.29 7.43 12.04
CA GLU A 253 -14.94 8.01 12.07
C GLU A 253 -14.09 7.43 13.21
N ASP A 254 -14.70 7.20 14.39
CA ASP A 254 -14.05 6.56 15.53
C ASP A 254 -13.62 5.12 15.24
N ASP A 255 -14.41 4.38 14.46
CA ASP A 255 -14.04 3.03 14.02
C ASP A 255 -12.79 3.07 13.11
N ILE A 256 -12.70 4.04 12.20
CA ILE A 256 -11.55 4.22 11.31
C ILE A 256 -10.32 4.62 12.13
N PHE A 257 -10.48 5.58 13.05
CA PHE A 257 -9.43 6.02 13.97
C PHE A 257 -8.89 4.84 14.78
N ALA A 258 -9.78 4.05 15.40
CA ALA A 258 -9.40 2.90 16.21
C ALA A 258 -8.64 1.85 15.39
N PHE A 259 -9.08 1.60 14.15
CA PHE A 259 -8.39 0.67 13.26
C PHE A 259 -6.97 1.13 12.91
N LEU A 260 -6.78 2.41 12.57
CA LEU A 260 -5.45 2.95 12.24
C LEU A 260 -4.53 3.03 13.46
N LYS A 261 -5.08 3.27 14.65
CA LYS A 261 -4.34 3.36 15.92
C LYS A 261 -3.94 2.00 16.48
N ASN A 262 -4.85 1.02 16.43
CA ASN A 262 -4.72 -0.25 17.15
C ASN A 262 -4.54 -1.47 16.21
N GLY A 263 -4.60 -1.24 14.90
CA GLY A 263 -4.57 -2.30 13.88
C GLY A 263 -5.85 -3.14 13.88
N ARG A 264 -6.88 -2.71 14.60
CA ARG A 264 -8.12 -3.46 14.81
C ARG A 264 -9.26 -2.57 15.29
N ASN A 265 -10.48 -3.01 15.04
CA ASN A 265 -11.71 -2.50 15.63
C ASN A 265 -12.78 -3.60 15.60
N LYS A 266 -14.05 -3.25 15.87
CA LYS A 266 -15.19 -4.19 15.83
C LYS A 266 -15.49 -4.78 14.44
N HIS A 267 -14.96 -4.20 13.36
CA HIS A 267 -15.24 -4.58 11.98
C HIS A 267 -14.13 -5.41 11.35
N ALA A 268 -12.86 -5.13 11.69
CA ALA A 268 -11.71 -5.78 11.05
C ALA A 268 -10.44 -5.71 11.91
N VAL A 269 -9.47 -6.55 11.53
CA VAL A 269 -8.08 -6.52 11.99
C VAL A 269 -7.20 -6.39 10.75
N VAL A 270 -6.09 -5.66 10.83
CA VAL A 270 -5.13 -5.53 9.73
C VAL A 270 -4.56 -6.90 9.33
N PHE A 271 -4.37 -7.10 8.03
CA PHE A 271 -3.82 -8.34 7.46
C PHE A 271 -3.03 -8.03 6.20
N GLY A 272 -2.25 -9.00 5.72
CA GLY A 272 -1.40 -8.82 4.54
C GLY A 272 -0.45 -7.62 4.70
N SER A 273 -0.22 -6.90 3.61
CA SER A 273 0.63 -5.69 3.59
C SER A 273 0.11 -4.57 4.50
N MET A 274 -1.20 -4.50 4.78
CA MET A 274 -1.75 -3.51 5.73
C MET A 274 -1.25 -3.74 7.16
N ALA A 275 -0.90 -4.98 7.54
CA ALA A 275 -0.30 -5.25 8.83
C ALA A 275 1.12 -4.64 8.94
N GLU A 276 1.88 -4.60 7.85
CA GLU A 276 3.19 -3.95 7.80
C GLU A 276 3.07 -2.44 7.86
N ALA A 277 2.13 -1.86 7.09
CA ALA A 277 1.81 -0.44 7.14
C ALA A 277 1.37 -0.01 8.55
N TYR A 278 0.57 -0.83 9.24
CA TYR A 278 0.23 -0.58 10.64
C TYR A 278 1.48 -0.65 11.54
N ASN A 279 2.23 -1.75 11.45
CA ASN A 279 3.36 -2.03 12.32
C ASN A 279 4.49 -0.99 12.19
N ASN A 280 4.65 -0.35 11.02
CA ASN A 280 5.76 0.58 10.75
C ASN A 280 5.33 2.04 10.53
N SER A 281 4.05 2.32 10.29
CA SER A 281 3.54 3.66 9.98
C SER A 281 2.43 4.12 10.92
N THR A 282 1.19 3.66 10.73
CA THR A 282 0.00 4.35 11.27
C THR A 282 -0.06 4.34 12.79
N GLN A 283 0.47 3.31 13.46
CA GLN A 283 0.48 3.25 14.92
C GLN A 283 1.29 4.37 15.59
N PHE A 284 2.22 4.97 14.84
CA PHE A 284 3.09 6.04 15.32
C PHE A 284 2.62 7.44 14.92
N MET A 285 1.53 7.54 14.17
CA MET A 285 0.93 8.83 13.85
C MET A 285 0.29 9.47 15.08
N THR A 286 0.21 10.81 15.07
CA THR A 286 -0.48 11.55 16.11
C THR A 286 -1.98 11.28 16.05
N ASP A 287 -2.68 11.42 17.18
CA ASP A 287 -4.12 11.23 17.21
C ASP A 287 -4.85 12.22 16.29
N ASP A 288 -4.32 13.44 16.14
CA ASP A 288 -4.89 14.46 15.25
C ASP A 288 -4.72 14.07 13.77
N ASP A 289 -3.57 13.51 13.39
CA ASP A 289 -3.36 12.99 12.03
C ASP A 289 -4.31 11.82 11.74
N LEU A 290 -4.47 10.89 12.69
CA LEU A 290 -5.37 9.74 12.53
C LEU A 290 -6.84 10.17 12.43
N LYS A 291 -7.26 11.17 13.22
CA LYS A 291 -8.61 11.76 13.11
C LYS A 291 -8.79 12.48 11.78
N ALA A 292 -7.78 13.22 11.32
CA ALA A 292 -7.82 13.89 10.02
C ALA A 292 -7.98 12.89 8.87
N ILE A 293 -7.21 11.79 8.87
CA ILE A 293 -7.36 10.69 7.92
C ILE A 293 -8.78 10.11 7.99
N SER A 294 -9.28 9.84 9.21
CA SER A 294 -10.62 9.28 9.41
C SER A 294 -11.72 10.18 8.85
N HIS A 295 -11.64 11.48 9.13
CA HIS A 295 -12.57 12.49 8.64
C HIS A 295 -12.56 12.58 7.10
N TYR A 296 -11.36 12.66 6.51
CA TYR A 296 -11.21 12.68 5.05
C TYR A 296 -11.76 11.42 4.38
N LEU A 297 -11.38 10.23 4.84
CA LEU A 297 -11.88 8.97 4.28
C LEU A 297 -13.41 8.85 4.41
N LYS A 298 -13.97 9.28 5.55
CA LYS A 298 -15.42 9.26 5.76
C LYS A 298 -16.16 10.20 4.79
N SER A 299 -15.52 11.26 4.32
CA SER A 299 -16.12 12.20 3.35
C SER A 299 -16.25 11.64 1.92
N LEU A 300 -15.51 10.58 1.57
CA LEU A 300 -15.41 10.09 0.19
C LEU A 300 -16.67 9.31 -0.24
N PRO A 301 -17.43 9.77 -1.25
CA PRO A 301 -18.67 9.11 -1.66
C PRO A 301 -18.40 7.70 -2.20
N GLY A 302 -19.22 6.74 -1.81
CA GLY A 302 -19.25 5.40 -2.39
C GLY A 302 -19.89 5.40 -3.78
N ASP A 303 -19.88 4.24 -4.41
CA ASP A 303 -20.48 4.00 -5.73
C ASP A 303 -21.43 2.79 -5.66
N PRO A 304 -22.75 3.03 -5.55
CA PRO A 304 -23.74 1.96 -5.51
C PRO A 304 -23.74 1.06 -6.77
N ALA A 305 -23.29 1.57 -7.92
CA ALA A 305 -23.23 0.77 -9.14
C ALA A 305 -22.11 -0.29 -9.08
N ARG A 306 -21.04 0.00 -8.34
CA ARG A 306 -19.92 -0.92 -8.10
C ARG A 306 -20.15 -1.83 -6.90
N ASP A 307 -20.74 -1.29 -5.82
CA ASP A 307 -20.85 -1.98 -4.53
C ASP A 307 -22.12 -2.84 -4.38
N GLY A 308 -23.15 -2.58 -5.21
CA GLY A 308 -24.37 -3.37 -5.24
C GLY A 308 -25.32 -3.09 -4.07
N GLN A 309 -26.18 -4.07 -3.76
CA GLN A 309 -27.18 -3.92 -2.69
C GLN A 309 -26.54 -4.05 -1.30
N PRO A 310 -26.90 -3.20 -0.33
CA PRO A 310 -26.35 -3.27 1.02
C PRO A 310 -26.55 -4.64 1.66
N TRP A 311 -25.48 -5.19 2.22
CA TRP A 311 -25.50 -6.44 2.95
C TRP A 311 -26.41 -6.36 4.18
N ALA A 312 -27.14 -7.45 4.41
CA ALA A 312 -27.94 -7.66 5.60
C ALA A 312 -27.64 -9.05 6.18
N TYR A 313 -27.60 -9.13 7.50
CA TYR A 313 -27.34 -10.38 8.20
C TYR A 313 -28.50 -11.38 8.03
N VAL A 314 -28.19 -12.60 7.61
CA VAL A 314 -29.19 -13.68 7.43
C VAL A 314 -28.95 -14.84 8.39
N ALA A 315 -29.64 -14.84 9.53
CA ALA A 315 -29.48 -15.84 10.58
C ALA A 315 -29.78 -17.28 10.12
N ALA A 316 -30.71 -17.46 9.17
CA ALA A 316 -31.11 -18.78 8.65
C ALA A 316 -29.98 -19.54 7.92
N THR A 317 -28.92 -18.84 7.52
CA THR A 317 -27.75 -19.43 6.83
C THR A 317 -26.57 -19.72 7.78
N SER A 318 -26.79 -19.67 9.09
CA SER A 318 -25.81 -20.03 10.13
C SER A 318 -25.45 -21.54 10.11
N ALA A 319 -24.47 -21.94 10.93
CA ALA A 319 -23.92 -23.30 10.97
C ALA A 319 -24.96 -24.44 11.05
N THR A 320 -26.11 -24.21 11.67
CA THR A 320 -27.20 -25.20 11.74
C THR A 320 -28.05 -25.27 10.47
N GLY A 321 -28.25 -24.15 9.76
CA GLY A 321 -29.07 -24.09 8.54
C GLY A 321 -28.34 -24.52 7.26
N ASN A 322 -26.99 -24.42 7.25
CA ASN A 322 -26.14 -24.81 6.12
C ASN A 322 -25.28 -26.06 6.43
N ALA A 323 -25.65 -26.89 7.42
CA ALA A 323 -24.84 -28.02 7.88
C ALA A 323 -24.51 -29.06 6.77
N GLY A 324 -25.33 -29.13 5.72
CA GLY A 324 -25.12 -30.02 4.57
C GLY A 324 -24.25 -29.44 3.45
N LYS A 325 -23.82 -28.17 3.53
CA LYS A 325 -22.95 -27.58 2.51
C LYS A 325 -21.51 -28.08 2.67
N PRO A 326 -20.76 -28.29 1.56
CA PRO A 326 -19.32 -28.48 1.62
C PRO A 326 -18.66 -27.38 2.45
N GLY A 327 -17.69 -27.75 3.28
CA GLY A 327 -16.96 -26.82 4.15
C GLY A 327 -17.59 -26.52 5.51
N ALA A 328 -18.89 -26.78 5.71
CA ALA A 328 -19.57 -26.49 6.99
C ALA A 328 -18.97 -27.28 8.18
N GLN A 329 -18.65 -28.56 7.98
CA GLN A 329 -18.00 -29.39 9.00
C GLN A 329 -16.58 -28.91 9.31
N THR A 330 -15.81 -28.56 8.27
CA THR A 330 -14.47 -27.97 8.43
C THR A 330 -14.53 -26.67 9.22
N TYR A 331 -15.49 -25.79 8.90
CA TYR A 331 -15.72 -24.55 9.61
C TYR A 331 -16.01 -24.80 11.10
N ALA A 332 -16.95 -25.68 11.39
CA ALA A 332 -17.31 -26.01 12.78
C ALA A 332 -16.11 -26.57 13.57
N ALA A 333 -15.30 -27.43 12.96
CA ALA A 333 -14.17 -28.08 13.61
C ALA A 333 -12.92 -27.18 13.76
N LYS A 334 -12.68 -26.24 12.84
CA LYS A 334 -11.40 -25.51 12.75
C LYS A 334 -11.53 -24.00 12.91
N CYS A 335 -12.69 -23.40 12.62
CA CYS A 335 -12.87 -21.95 12.52
C CYS A 335 -13.86 -21.41 13.56
N GLY A 336 -14.95 -22.14 13.82
CA GLY A 336 -16.09 -21.69 14.60
C GLY A 336 -15.77 -21.35 16.06
N PHE A 337 -14.72 -21.93 16.64
CA PHE A 337 -14.27 -21.58 18.00
C PHE A 337 -13.83 -20.11 18.11
N CYS A 338 -13.18 -19.59 17.07
CA CYS A 338 -12.72 -18.21 17.01
C CYS A 338 -13.79 -17.30 16.43
N HIS A 339 -14.33 -17.64 15.25
CA HIS A 339 -15.21 -16.75 14.49
C HIS A 339 -16.71 -16.86 14.85
N GLY A 340 -17.07 -17.79 15.74
CA GLY A 340 -18.45 -18.04 16.13
C GLY A 340 -19.22 -18.86 15.09
N THR A 341 -20.30 -19.51 15.53
CA THR A 341 -21.23 -20.23 14.62
C THR A 341 -22.10 -19.27 13.81
N ASP A 342 -22.20 -18.03 14.25
CA ASP A 342 -22.93 -16.91 13.65
C ASP A 342 -22.03 -16.00 12.81
N GLY A 343 -20.72 -16.30 12.73
CA GLY A 343 -19.74 -15.58 11.92
C GLY A 343 -19.41 -14.18 12.43
N ARG A 344 -19.83 -13.81 13.65
CA ARG A 344 -19.66 -12.45 14.18
C ARG A 344 -18.31 -12.19 14.84
N GLY A 345 -17.47 -13.22 14.98
CA GLY A 345 -16.18 -13.07 15.63
C GLY A 345 -16.31 -12.84 17.14
N LYS A 346 -15.26 -12.26 17.74
CA LYS A 346 -15.17 -11.96 19.17
C LYS A 346 -14.65 -10.54 19.36
N ASN A 347 -15.57 -9.57 19.40
CA ASN A 347 -15.29 -8.15 19.58
C ASN A 347 -14.14 -7.68 18.66
N GLU A 348 -13.18 -6.94 19.20
CA GLU A 348 -12.07 -6.34 18.44
C GLU A 348 -10.89 -7.30 18.20
N TRP A 349 -10.93 -8.51 18.77
CA TRP A 349 -9.80 -9.44 18.74
C TRP A 349 -9.88 -10.46 17.62
N ILE A 350 -11.09 -10.97 17.36
CA ILE A 350 -11.34 -11.89 16.25
C ILE A 350 -12.34 -11.21 15.31
N PRO A 351 -11.94 -10.85 14.09
CA PRO A 351 -12.81 -10.09 13.19
C PRO A 351 -14.02 -10.93 12.78
N PRO A 352 -15.16 -10.26 12.50
CA PRO A 352 -16.32 -10.92 11.92
C PRO A 352 -15.97 -11.47 10.53
N LEU A 353 -16.60 -12.59 10.17
CA LEU A 353 -16.63 -13.11 8.79
C LEU A 353 -17.95 -12.77 8.11
N ALA A 354 -19.01 -12.59 8.88
CA ALA A 354 -20.31 -12.12 8.42
C ALA A 354 -20.21 -10.63 8.05
N GLY A 355 -20.53 -10.30 6.80
CA GLY A 355 -20.53 -8.92 6.30
C GLY A 355 -19.14 -8.31 6.10
N ALA A 356 -18.04 -9.00 6.42
CA ALA A 356 -16.69 -8.49 6.20
C ALA A 356 -16.45 -8.24 4.71
N ALA A 357 -15.74 -7.16 4.36
CA ALA A 357 -15.45 -6.82 2.95
C ALA A 357 -14.83 -7.99 2.18
N SER A 358 -13.93 -8.75 2.82
CA SER A 358 -13.28 -9.94 2.25
C SER A 358 -14.25 -11.09 1.94
N SER A 359 -15.41 -11.13 2.60
CA SER A 359 -16.48 -12.13 2.37
C SER A 359 -17.53 -11.67 1.35
N LEU A 360 -17.61 -10.37 1.07
CA LEU A 360 -18.60 -9.78 0.18
C LEU A 360 -18.06 -9.52 -1.23
N ILE A 361 -16.77 -9.26 -1.34
CA ILE A 361 -16.16 -9.02 -2.65
C ILE A 361 -15.99 -10.32 -3.45
N SER A 362 -16.05 -10.23 -4.78
CA SER A 362 -15.80 -11.32 -5.72
C SER A 362 -14.37 -11.90 -5.66
N HIS A 363 -13.42 -11.15 -5.13
CA HIS A 363 -12.02 -11.55 -4.94
C HIS A 363 -11.87 -12.44 -3.69
N SER A 364 -11.27 -13.62 -3.83
CA SER A 364 -11.07 -14.58 -2.74
C SER A 364 -9.63 -14.62 -2.22
N GLU A 365 -8.72 -13.91 -2.87
CA GLU A 365 -7.27 -14.02 -2.71
C GLU A 365 -6.86 -13.78 -1.26
N SER A 366 -7.36 -12.72 -0.62
CA SER A 366 -7.06 -12.45 0.79
C SER A 366 -7.58 -13.51 1.75
N GLN A 367 -8.79 -14.05 1.52
CA GLN A 367 -9.33 -15.10 2.40
C GLN A 367 -8.55 -16.40 2.25
N VAL A 368 -8.21 -16.76 1.01
CA VAL A 368 -7.37 -17.92 0.69
C VAL A 368 -5.98 -17.77 1.30
N ASN A 369 -5.32 -16.63 1.10
CA ASN A 369 -3.97 -16.36 1.60
C ASN A 369 -3.93 -16.39 3.14
N VAL A 370 -4.86 -15.72 3.84
CA VAL A 370 -4.93 -15.75 5.31
C VAL A 370 -5.24 -17.16 5.84
N THR A 371 -6.07 -17.94 5.15
CA THR A 371 -6.40 -19.31 5.56
C THR A 371 -5.20 -20.25 5.37
N LEU A 372 -4.50 -20.13 4.24
CA LEU A 372 -3.28 -20.87 3.97
C LEU A 372 -2.20 -20.49 4.98
N ASN A 373 -1.85 -19.22 5.04
CA ASN A 373 -0.57 -18.76 5.61
C ASN A 373 -0.71 -18.19 7.02
N GLY A 374 -1.92 -18.02 7.53
CA GLY A 374 -2.21 -17.33 8.79
C GLY A 374 -2.11 -15.80 8.65
N SER A 375 -2.43 -15.08 9.72
CA SER A 375 -2.28 -13.61 9.75
C SER A 375 -0.85 -13.22 10.11
N ALA A 376 -0.35 -12.03 9.76
CA ALA A 376 0.88 -11.50 10.36
C ALA A 376 0.66 -11.18 11.85
N ARG A 377 1.74 -10.99 12.62
CA ARG A 377 1.62 -10.47 13.99
C ARG A 377 1.36 -8.96 13.93
N VAL A 378 0.25 -8.53 14.52
CA VAL A 378 -0.01 -7.13 14.83
C VAL A 378 0.75 -6.79 16.11
N VAL A 379 1.57 -5.75 16.07
CA VAL A 379 2.35 -5.30 17.22
C VAL A 379 1.97 -3.86 17.53
N THR A 380 1.35 -3.66 18.68
CA THR A 380 0.92 -2.35 19.13
C THR A 380 1.82 -1.94 20.29
N ALA A 381 2.56 -0.83 20.12
CA ALA A 381 3.49 -0.33 21.15
C ALA A 381 4.43 -1.44 21.68
N ASP A 382 5.08 -2.17 20.77
CA ASP A 382 5.99 -3.30 21.04
C ASP A 382 5.36 -4.52 21.72
N ILE A 383 4.03 -4.58 21.84
CA ILE A 383 3.30 -5.72 22.40
C ILE A 383 2.65 -6.49 21.24
N PRO A 384 3.10 -7.73 20.96
CA PRO A 384 2.47 -8.58 19.96
C PRO A 384 1.08 -9.04 20.42
N ASP A 385 0.17 -9.16 19.47
CA ASP A 385 -1.18 -9.69 19.73
C ASP A 385 -1.15 -11.10 20.33
N ALA A 386 -2.08 -11.35 21.25
CA ALA A 386 -2.31 -12.65 21.87
C ALA A 386 -2.97 -13.64 20.90
N TYR A 387 -3.77 -13.16 19.96
CA TYR A 387 -4.51 -14.00 19.03
C TYR A 387 -4.05 -13.79 17.59
N ARG A 388 -3.61 -14.88 16.96
CA ARG A 388 -3.18 -14.90 15.55
C ARG A 388 -4.01 -15.93 14.81
N MET A 389 -4.47 -15.60 13.60
CA MET A 389 -5.10 -16.61 12.77
C MET A 389 -4.06 -17.66 12.38
N PRO A 390 -4.25 -18.95 12.74
CA PRO A 390 -3.27 -19.99 12.47
C PRO A 390 -3.19 -20.29 10.97
N SER A 391 -2.05 -20.84 10.55
CA SER A 391 -1.88 -21.38 9.19
C SER A 391 -2.52 -22.75 9.08
N PHE A 392 -3.32 -22.96 8.03
CA PHE A 392 -3.90 -24.26 7.68
C PHE A 392 -3.25 -24.91 6.47
N ARG A 393 -2.19 -24.32 5.90
CA ARG A 393 -1.44 -24.83 4.75
C ARG A 393 -1.16 -26.33 4.84
N GLU A 394 -0.56 -26.78 5.93
CA GLU A 394 -0.18 -28.20 6.11
C GLU A 394 -1.33 -29.08 6.64
N GLN A 395 -2.45 -28.47 7.06
CA GLN A 395 -3.55 -29.19 7.73
C GLN A 395 -4.73 -29.49 6.81
N LEU A 396 -4.94 -28.67 5.78
CA LEU A 396 -6.09 -28.75 4.88
C LEU A 396 -5.62 -28.81 3.43
N SER A 397 -6.25 -29.71 2.67
CA SER A 397 -6.08 -29.76 1.21
C SER A 397 -6.72 -28.54 0.53
N ASP A 398 -6.33 -28.29 -0.71
CA ASP A 398 -6.86 -27.18 -1.52
C ASP A 398 -8.38 -27.22 -1.64
N ARG A 399 -8.95 -28.42 -1.81
CA ARG A 399 -10.40 -28.61 -1.82
C ARG A 399 -11.05 -28.27 -0.48
N GLN A 400 -10.48 -28.69 0.64
CA GLN A 400 -11.05 -28.38 1.97
C GLN A 400 -11.02 -26.88 2.26
N ILE A 401 -9.97 -26.18 1.83
CA ILE A 401 -9.86 -24.72 1.95
C ILE A 401 -10.87 -24.02 1.03
N ALA A 402 -10.97 -24.44 -0.23
CA ALA A 402 -11.94 -23.92 -1.18
C ALA A 402 -13.38 -24.07 -0.67
N ASP A 403 -13.72 -25.26 -0.13
CA ASP A 403 -15.04 -25.56 0.42
C ASP A 403 -15.36 -24.70 1.64
N VAL A 404 -14.44 -24.59 2.62
CA VAL A 404 -14.69 -23.81 3.85
C VAL A 404 -14.79 -22.30 3.59
N ILE A 405 -14.00 -21.78 2.67
CA ILE A 405 -14.08 -20.37 2.27
C ILE A 405 -15.38 -20.11 1.49
N SER A 406 -15.75 -21.01 0.56
CA SER A 406 -17.04 -20.93 -0.14
C SER A 406 -18.24 -20.96 0.81
N TYR A 407 -18.15 -21.77 1.86
CA TYR A 407 -19.14 -21.79 2.94
C TYR A 407 -19.24 -20.43 3.64
N VAL A 408 -18.12 -19.83 4.05
CA VAL A 408 -18.07 -18.50 4.67
C VAL A 408 -18.65 -17.42 3.76
N ARG A 409 -18.27 -17.42 2.47
CA ARG A 409 -18.70 -16.43 1.47
C ARG A 409 -20.16 -16.56 1.03
N SER A 410 -20.84 -17.63 1.43
CA SER A 410 -22.25 -17.88 1.15
C SER A 410 -23.12 -18.01 2.40
N SER A 411 -22.56 -17.69 3.57
CA SER A 411 -23.25 -17.73 4.86
C SER A 411 -23.47 -16.31 5.41
N TRP A 412 -24.46 -16.17 6.29
CA TRP A 412 -24.81 -14.92 6.99
C TRP A 412 -25.18 -13.74 6.07
N GLY A 413 -25.66 -14.02 4.86
CA GLY A 413 -25.97 -12.99 3.85
C GLY A 413 -24.76 -12.58 3.00
N ASN A 414 -23.60 -13.22 3.20
CA ASN A 414 -22.44 -13.02 2.35
C ASN A 414 -22.71 -13.50 0.92
N HIS A 415 -22.06 -12.84 -0.04
CA HIS A 415 -22.29 -13.06 -1.46
C HIS A 415 -21.01 -12.90 -2.32
N GLY A 416 -19.83 -13.13 -1.75
CA GLY A 416 -18.57 -13.05 -2.50
C GLY A 416 -18.39 -14.14 -3.57
N GLY A 417 -19.26 -15.16 -3.60
CA GLY A 417 -19.18 -16.24 -4.58
C GLY A 417 -18.24 -17.39 -4.16
N PRO A 418 -18.20 -18.48 -4.94
CA PRO A 418 -17.44 -19.68 -4.60
C PRO A 418 -15.94 -19.49 -4.83
N VAL A 419 -15.14 -20.34 -4.18
CA VAL A 419 -13.69 -20.48 -4.35
C VAL A 419 -13.42 -21.88 -4.88
N THR A 420 -12.51 -22.00 -5.84
CA THR A 420 -12.14 -23.29 -6.43
C THR A 420 -10.85 -23.84 -5.81
N PRO A 421 -10.63 -25.17 -5.84
CA PRO A 421 -9.34 -25.75 -5.45
C PRO A 421 -8.17 -25.18 -6.27
N GLU A 422 -8.40 -24.83 -7.54
CA GLU A 422 -7.40 -24.24 -8.43
C GLU A 422 -6.95 -22.85 -7.94
N ASP A 423 -7.88 -22.02 -7.46
CA ASP A 423 -7.56 -20.72 -6.85
C ASP A 423 -6.65 -20.87 -5.62
N VAL A 424 -6.95 -21.88 -4.79
CA VAL A 424 -6.15 -22.19 -3.60
C VAL A 424 -4.77 -22.71 -3.98
N LYS A 425 -4.71 -23.62 -4.95
CA LYS A 425 -3.45 -24.18 -5.43
C LYS A 425 -2.54 -23.09 -6.00
N ALA A 426 -3.09 -22.20 -6.82
CA ALA A 426 -2.34 -21.10 -7.42
C ALA A 426 -1.70 -20.22 -6.34
N LEU A 427 -2.45 -19.81 -5.32
CA LEU A 427 -1.88 -19.03 -4.21
C LEU A 427 -0.91 -19.84 -3.36
N ARG A 428 -1.17 -21.12 -3.11
CA ARG A 428 -0.26 -21.98 -2.35
C ARG A 428 1.11 -22.04 -3.04
N GLU A 429 1.17 -22.21 -4.34
CA GLU A 429 2.45 -22.31 -5.08
C GLU A 429 3.26 -21.00 -5.08
N HIS A 430 2.61 -19.85 -4.87
CA HIS A 430 3.23 -18.51 -5.00
C HIS A 430 3.28 -17.71 -3.69
N THR A 431 2.86 -18.30 -2.56
CA THR A 431 2.87 -17.63 -1.25
C THR A 431 3.44 -18.53 -0.17
N ASP A 432 4.03 -17.91 0.84
CA ASP A 432 4.62 -18.58 1.99
C ASP A 432 3.83 -18.31 3.28
N PRO A 433 3.94 -19.19 4.30
CA PRO A 433 3.39 -18.93 5.63
C PRO A 433 3.81 -17.56 6.16
N ALA A 434 2.88 -16.82 6.77
CA ALA A 434 3.17 -15.49 7.28
C ALA A 434 4.29 -15.56 8.35
N SER A 435 5.27 -14.67 8.24
CA SER A 435 6.40 -14.62 9.18
C SER A 435 5.94 -14.47 10.63
N SER A 436 6.64 -15.14 11.54
CA SER A 436 6.42 -15.02 12.98
C SER A 436 7.14 -13.82 13.59
N ASN A 437 8.04 -13.20 12.83
CA ASN A 437 8.82 -12.02 13.23
C ASN A 437 8.20 -10.78 12.58
N PRO A 438 7.34 -10.04 13.29
CA PRO A 438 6.83 -8.77 12.79
C PRO A 438 8.00 -7.80 12.68
N ILE A 439 8.11 -7.18 11.52
CA ILE A 439 9.01 -6.07 11.28
C ILE A 439 8.40 -4.85 11.98
N VAL A 440 8.81 -4.57 13.22
CA VAL A 440 8.60 -3.26 13.86
C VAL A 440 9.98 -2.62 13.89
N LEU A 441 10.29 -1.86 12.85
CA LEU A 441 11.63 -1.31 12.73
C LEU A 441 11.74 -0.12 13.66
N GLN A 442 12.54 -0.30 14.73
CA GLN A 442 13.09 0.84 15.44
C GLN A 442 14.01 1.56 14.45
N MET A 443 13.59 2.73 13.96
CA MET A 443 14.35 3.50 12.98
C MET A 443 15.63 4.13 13.55
N ARG A 444 16.04 3.72 14.76
CA ARG A 444 17.18 4.23 15.51
C ARG A 444 18.07 3.09 15.99
#